data_AF-A0A326GN55-F1
#
_entry.id   AF-A0A326GN55-F1
#
_cell.length_a   1.000
_cell.length_b   1.000
_cell.length_c   1.000
_cell.angle_alpha   90.00
_cell.angle_beta   90.00
_cell.angle_gamma   90.00
#
_symmetry.space_group_name_H-M   'P 1'
#
loop_
_entity.id
_entity.type
_entity.pdbx_description
1 polymer ?
#
loop_
_entity_poly.entity_id
_entity_poly.type
_entity_poly.pdbx_seq_one_letter_code
_entity_poly.pdbx_strand_id
1 'polypeptide(L)'
;MQRRWPFHQVPLKARIIGLGIMIGPLFVLFLIGMIFLRPDPIDQRQVWGCYVANGAPPLMVDRDRIRILDGTGRSLRYVAEPAKQGYRLTVRPALLPQPSPAGTYVFAQQRGGGYFWPLLTGDSDDPRRLHTPADYGGRFSLYASDSRFIVYVRLRDGAACG
;
A
#
# COMPACT_ATOMS: atom_id res chain seq x y z
N MET A 1 -46.73 -1.30 43.73
CA MET A 1 -45.73 -0.24 43.48
C MET A 1 -45.40 -0.19 41.99
N GLN A 2 -46.07 0.66 41.22
CA GLN A 2 -45.79 0.86 39.78
C GLN A 2 -44.69 1.92 39.65
N ARG A 3 -43.49 1.51 39.19
CA ARG A 3 -42.42 2.44 38.78
C ARG A 3 -42.90 3.21 37.54
N ARG A 4 -43.37 4.44 37.74
CA ARG A 4 -43.63 5.37 36.64
C ARG A 4 -42.28 5.81 36.06
N TRP A 5 -42.01 5.40 34.82
CA TRP A 5 -40.85 5.85 34.08
C TRP A 5 -41.01 7.35 33.75
N PRO A 6 -40.05 8.23 34.10
CA PRO A 6 -40.23 9.68 34.05
C PRO A 6 -40.21 10.31 32.65
N PHE A 7 -40.21 9.53 31.56
CA PHE A 7 -39.98 10.04 30.20
C PHE A 7 -41.25 10.29 29.37
N HIS A 8 -42.46 10.15 29.93
CA HIS A 8 -43.69 10.25 29.15
C HIS A 8 -44.14 11.68 28.80
N GLN A 9 -43.59 12.72 29.41
CA GLN A 9 -44.03 14.12 29.21
C GLN A 9 -43.02 15.03 28.49
N VAL A 10 -41.96 14.47 27.90
CA VAL A 10 -41.00 15.28 27.16
C VAL A 10 -41.60 15.62 25.78
N PRO A 11 -41.82 16.91 25.45
CA PRO A 11 -42.38 17.29 24.16
C PRO A 11 -41.46 16.81 23.02
N LEU A 12 -42.05 16.38 21.90
CA LEU A 12 -41.33 15.81 20.76
C LEU A 12 -40.17 16.72 20.29
N LYS A 13 -40.39 18.05 20.36
CA LYS A 13 -39.37 19.07 20.06
C LYS A 13 -38.11 18.93 20.93
N ALA A 14 -38.26 18.71 22.24
CA ALA A 14 -37.12 18.56 23.15
C ALA A 14 -36.38 17.22 22.94
N ARG A 15 -37.08 16.17 22.52
CA ARG A 15 -36.44 14.90 22.11
C ARG A 15 -35.60 15.06 20.86
N ILE A 16 -36.09 15.79 19.84
CA ILE A 16 -35.35 16.07 18.61
C ILE A 16 -34.12 16.94 18.90
N ILE A 17 -34.27 18.00 19.71
CA ILE A 17 -33.15 18.86 20.10
C ILE A 17 -32.10 18.06 20.87
N GLY A 18 -32.51 17.26 21.86
CA GLY A 18 -31.60 16.41 22.62
C GLY A 18 -30.87 15.39 21.74
N LEU A 19 -31.57 14.78 20.78
CA LEU A 19 -30.96 13.86 19.82
C LEU A 19 -29.98 14.57 18.89
N GLY A 20 -30.31 15.78 18.43
CA GLY A 20 -29.44 16.60 17.59
C GLY A 20 -28.14 17.01 18.30
N ILE A 21 -28.21 17.33 19.60
CA ILE A 21 -27.02 17.64 20.42
C ILE A 21 -26.13 16.40 20.60
N MET A 22 -26.71 15.21 20.69
CA MET A 22 -25.94 13.96 20.84
C MET A 22 -25.36 13.45 19.51
N ILE A 23 -26.15 13.45 18.43
CA ILE A 23 -25.75 12.90 17.12
C ILE A 23 -24.97 13.92 16.30
N GLY A 24 -25.28 15.21 16.41
CA GLY A 24 -24.65 16.28 15.63
C GLY A 24 -23.12 16.23 15.68
N PRO A 25 -22.49 16.21 16.87
CA PRO A 25 -21.04 16.11 16.98
C PRO A 25 -20.47 14.83 16.34
N LEU A 26 -21.12 13.68 16.52
CA LEU A 26 -20.70 12.41 15.92
C LEU A 26 -20.76 12.46 14.38
N PHE A 27 -21.81 13.06 13.82
CA PHE A 27 -21.98 13.22 12.39
C PHE A 27 -20.93 14.17 11.79
N VAL A 28 -20.64 15.28 12.47
CA VAL A 28 -19.58 16.22 12.07
C VAL A 28 -18.21 15.53 12.10
N LEU A 29 -17.89 14.79 13.16
CA LEU A 29 -16.64 14.02 13.25
C LEU A 29 -16.54 12.96 12.15
N PHE A 30 -17.64 12.29 11.82
CA PHE A 30 -17.70 11.33 10.73
C PHE A 30 -17.42 11.98 9.37
N LEU A 31 -18.03 13.14 9.10
CA LEU A 31 -17.78 13.93 7.88
C LEU A 31 -16.33 14.38 7.77
N ILE A 32 -15.77 14.91 8.85
CA ILE A 32 -14.35 15.31 8.92
C ILE A 32 -13.48 14.08 8.65
N GLY A 33 -13.76 12.95 9.29
CA GLY A 33 -13.04 11.70 9.06
C GLY A 33 -13.07 11.28 7.58
N MET A 34 -14.22 11.36 6.92
CA MET A 34 -14.34 10.97 5.51
C MET A 34 -13.51 11.84 4.56
N ILE A 35 -13.42 13.14 4.84
CA ILE A 35 -12.72 14.10 3.98
C ILE A 35 -11.21 14.07 4.25
N PHE A 36 -10.82 14.09 5.53
CA PHE A 36 -9.42 14.26 5.94
C PHE A 36 -8.65 12.95 6.09
N LEU A 37 -9.31 11.79 6.18
CA LEU A 37 -8.63 10.49 6.26
C LEU A 37 -8.39 9.85 4.89
N ARG A 38 -8.70 10.53 3.78
CA ARG A 38 -8.41 10.00 2.45
C ARG A 38 -6.92 10.17 2.16
N PRO A 39 -6.16 9.08 1.97
CA PRO A 39 -4.75 9.19 1.63
C PRO A 39 -4.58 9.84 0.26
N ASP A 40 -3.55 10.68 0.14
CA ASP A 40 -3.21 11.34 -1.12
C ASP A 40 -2.90 10.31 -2.21
N PRO A 41 -3.25 10.57 -3.49
CA PRO A 41 -2.84 9.70 -4.58
C PRO A 41 -1.33 9.85 -4.84
N ILE A 42 -0.64 8.74 -5.10
CA ILE A 42 0.75 8.76 -5.57
C ILE A 42 0.81 8.80 -7.10
N ASP A 43 1.60 9.72 -7.66
CA ASP A 43 1.89 9.72 -9.10
C ASP A 43 2.79 8.53 -9.44
N GLN A 44 2.38 7.69 -10.39
CA GLN A 44 3.16 6.55 -10.87
C GLN A 44 4.56 6.95 -11.35
N ARG A 45 4.74 8.18 -11.85
CA ARG A 45 6.06 8.69 -12.26
C ARG A 45 7.08 8.67 -11.12
N GLN A 46 6.62 8.82 -9.89
CA GLN A 46 7.48 8.81 -8.72
C GLN A 46 8.09 7.43 -8.46
N VAL A 47 7.52 6.34 -8.99
CA VAL A 47 8.01 4.96 -8.81
C VAL A 47 8.80 4.43 -10.01
N TRP A 48 9.04 5.23 -11.04
CA TRP A 48 9.82 4.79 -12.21
C TRP A 48 11.31 4.66 -11.92
N GLY A 49 11.97 3.74 -12.61
CA GLY A 49 13.42 3.58 -12.57
C GLY A 49 13.88 2.13 -12.51
N CYS A 50 15.20 1.97 -12.39
CA CYS A 50 15.85 0.68 -12.24
C CYS A 50 15.97 0.31 -10.76
N TYR A 51 15.52 -0.88 -10.40
CA TYR A 51 15.53 -1.40 -9.03
C TYR A 51 16.35 -2.67 -8.93
N VAL A 52 17.15 -2.76 -7.89
CA VAL A 52 17.98 -3.94 -7.59
C VAL A 52 17.72 -4.45 -6.18
N ALA A 53 17.89 -5.75 -5.99
CA ALA A 53 17.81 -6.39 -4.69
C ALA A 53 18.91 -7.45 -4.57
N ASN A 54 19.34 -7.72 -3.35
CA ASN A 54 20.37 -8.73 -3.10
C ASN A 54 19.82 -10.13 -3.40
N GLY A 55 20.50 -10.83 -4.31
CA GLY A 55 20.16 -12.20 -4.68
C GLY A 55 18.89 -12.35 -5.53
N ALA A 56 18.28 -11.27 -6.04
CA ALA A 56 17.11 -11.34 -6.93
C ALA A 56 17.37 -10.56 -8.24
N PRO A 57 16.69 -10.91 -9.35
CA PRO A 57 16.92 -10.26 -10.63
C PRO A 57 16.50 -8.79 -10.60
N PRO A 58 17.22 -7.89 -11.29
CA PRO A 58 16.82 -6.48 -11.37
C PRO A 58 15.43 -6.29 -11.98
N LEU A 59 14.77 -5.21 -11.57
CA LEU A 59 13.45 -4.82 -12.05
C LEU A 59 13.52 -3.42 -12.68
N MET A 60 13.03 -3.28 -13.90
CA MET A 60 12.81 -1.96 -14.50
C MET A 60 11.34 -1.58 -14.37
N VAL A 61 11.04 -0.50 -13.65
CA VAL A 61 9.68 0.03 -13.48
C VAL A 61 9.49 1.21 -14.44
N ASP A 62 8.57 1.06 -15.39
CA ASP A 62 8.22 2.06 -16.41
C ASP A 62 6.78 2.56 -16.22
N ARG A 63 6.23 3.30 -17.19
CA ARG A 63 4.89 3.92 -17.13
C ARG A 63 3.77 2.98 -16.67
N ASP A 64 3.70 1.76 -17.20
CA ASP A 64 2.56 0.85 -17.01
C ASP A 64 2.98 -0.59 -16.73
N ARG A 65 4.29 -0.82 -16.65
CA ARG A 65 4.86 -2.16 -16.53
C ARG A 65 6.13 -2.21 -15.70
N ILE A 66 6.36 -3.37 -15.11
CA ILE A 66 7.60 -3.77 -14.44
C ILE A 66 8.21 -4.89 -15.27
N ARG A 67 9.40 -4.69 -15.81
CA ARG A 67 10.15 -5.69 -16.56
C ARG A 67 11.11 -6.41 -15.63
N ILE A 68 11.13 -7.74 -15.70
CA ILE A 68 12.07 -8.56 -14.94
C ILE A 68 13.28 -8.80 -15.83
N LEU A 69 14.46 -8.41 -15.35
CA LEU A 69 15.72 -8.49 -16.10
C LEU A 69 16.47 -9.78 -15.76
N ASP A 70 15.79 -10.91 -16.00
CA ASP A 70 16.31 -12.27 -15.81
C ASP A 70 16.54 -13.00 -17.14
N GLY A 71 16.50 -12.27 -18.26
CA GLY A 71 16.61 -12.82 -19.63
C GLY A 71 15.33 -13.45 -20.17
N THR A 72 14.28 -13.64 -19.37
CA THR A 72 13.02 -14.26 -19.82
C THR A 72 12.11 -13.29 -20.59
N GLY A 73 12.40 -11.99 -20.54
CA GLY A 73 11.59 -10.96 -21.18
C GLY A 73 10.22 -10.74 -20.53
N ARG A 74 10.00 -11.28 -19.32
CA ARG A 74 8.71 -11.17 -18.63
C ARG A 74 8.45 -9.74 -18.17
N SER A 75 7.18 -9.35 -18.29
CA SER A 75 6.69 -8.05 -17.82
C SER A 75 5.41 -8.22 -17.01
N LEU A 76 5.26 -7.37 -16.01
CA LEU A 76 4.11 -7.27 -15.12
C LEU A 76 3.45 -5.92 -15.34
N ARG A 77 2.12 -5.84 -15.27
CA ARG A 77 1.42 -4.57 -15.12
C ARG A 77 1.39 -4.18 -13.65
N TYR A 78 1.37 -2.89 -13.36
CA TYR A 78 1.22 -2.42 -11.98
C TYR A 78 0.38 -1.14 -11.89
N VAL A 79 -0.08 -0.86 -10.67
CA VAL A 79 -0.66 0.43 -10.28
C VAL A 79 -0.05 0.84 -8.94
N ALA A 80 0.45 2.07 -8.84
CA ALA A 80 0.81 2.67 -7.56
C ALA A 80 -0.45 3.26 -6.92
N GLU A 81 -0.78 2.82 -5.70
CA GLU A 81 -2.01 3.22 -5.02
C GLU A 81 -1.81 3.36 -3.51
N PRO A 82 -2.63 4.20 -2.84
CA PRO A 82 -2.66 4.22 -1.40
C PRO A 82 -3.26 2.93 -0.83
N ALA A 83 -2.82 2.55 0.36
CA ALA A 83 -3.24 1.37 1.09
C ALA A 83 -3.43 1.68 2.58
N LYS A 84 -4.03 0.76 3.34
CA LYS A 84 -4.27 0.93 4.79
C LYS A 84 -3.00 1.22 5.60
N GLN A 85 -1.82 0.81 5.11
CA GLN A 85 -0.54 0.90 5.81
C GLN A 85 0.48 1.75 5.03
N GLY A 86 0.04 2.76 4.30
CA GLY A 86 0.91 3.61 3.47
C GLY A 86 0.58 3.46 1.99
N TYR A 87 1.57 3.15 1.16
CA TYR A 87 1.43 3.07 -0.29
C TYR A 87 2.02 1.77 -0.83
N ARG A 88 1.56 1.31 -1.99
CA ARG A 88 2.01 0.05 -2.58
C ARG A 88 1.96 0.05 -4.10
N LEU A 89 2.69 -0.87 -4.70
CA LEU A 89 2.47 -1.32 -6.07
C LEU A 89 1.54 -2.54 -6.05
N THR A 90 0.43 -2.45 -6.76
CA THR A 90 -0.45 -3.58 -7.03
C THR A 90 -0.11 -4.16 -8.40
N VAL A 91 0.43 -5.38 -8.43
CA VAL A 91 1.11 -5.98 -9.59
C VAL A 91 0.35 -7.19 -10.15
N ARG A 92 0.35 -7.35 -11.49
CA ARG A 92 -0.33 -8.43 -12.22
C ARG A 92 0.48 -8.91 -13.44
N PRO A 93 0.63 -10.22 -13.70
CA PRO A 93 0.22 -11.33 -12.85
C PRO A 93 0.97 -11.37 -11.52
N ALA A 94 0.44 -12.10 -10.56
CA ALA A 94 1.16 -12.41 -9.32
C ALA A 94 2.40 -13.24 -9.62
N LEU A 95 3.57 -12.65 -9.42
CA LEU A 95 4.83 -13.37 -9.40
C LEU A 95 5.43 -13.24 -8.02
N LEU A 96 5.84 -14.37 -7.46
CA LEU A 96 6.52 -14.44 -6.19
C LEU A 96 7.97 -14.86 -6.45
N PRO A 97 8.97 -14.20 -5.83
CA PRO A 97 10.34 -14.70 -5.83
C PRO A 97 10.40 -16.07 -5.14
N GLN A 98 11.02 -17.05 -5.80
CA GLN A 98 11.26 -18.39 -5.26
C GLN A 98 12.77 -18.61 -5.13
N PRO A 99 13.24 -19.22 -4.02
CA PRO A 99 14.64 -19.54 -3.88
C PRO A 99 15.06 -20.58 -4.92
N SER A 100 16.18 -20.32 -5.56
CA SER A 100 16.89 -21.19 -6.49
C SER A 100 17.92 -22.02 -5.73
N PRO A 101 18.26 -23.24 -6.19
CA PRO A 101 19.36 -24.03 -5.64
C PRO A 101 20.71 -23.29 -5.61
N ALA A 102 20.89 -22.29 -6.48
CA ALA A 102 22.08 -21.44 -6.53
C ALA A 102 22.13 -20.35 -5.43
N GLY A 103 21.15 -20.31 -4.52
CA GLY A 103 21.06 -19.29 -3.47
C GLY A 103 20.54 -17.92 -3.93
N THR A 104 20.07 -17.83 -5.17
CA THR A 104 19.40 -16.64 -5.74
C THR A 104 17.88 -16.82 -5.71
N TYR A 105 17.15 -15.77 -6.07
CA TYR A 105 15.70 -15.79 -6.24
C TYR A 105 15.35 -15.70 -7.72
N VAL A 106 14.31 -16.43 -8.12
CA VAL A 106 13.73 -16.34 -9.47
C VAL A 106 12.24 -16.08 -9.35
N PHE A 107 11.69 -15.22 -10.21
CA PHE A 107 10.25 -15.00 -10.21
C PHE A 107 9.53 -16.22 -10.80
N ALA A 108 8.51 -16.72 -10.13
CA ALA A 108 7.65 -17.78 -10.63
C ALA A 108 6.18 -17.43 -10.40
N GLN A 109 5.30 -17.93 -11.29
CA GLN A 109 3.86 -17.81 -11.10
C GLN A 109 3.43 -18.68 -9.92
N GLN A 110 2.68 -18.07 -9.00
CA GLN A 110 2.10 -18.78 -7.87
C GLN A 110 0.66 -18.32 -7.67
N ARG A 111 -0.21 -19.23 -7.22
CA ARG A 111 -1.59 -18.87 -6.88
C ARG A 111 -1.59 -18.07 -5.58
N GLY A 112 -2.18 -16.88 -5.59
CA GLY A 112 -2.62 -16.15 -4.40
C GLY A 112 -1.62 -15.16 -3.75
N GLY A 113 -0.34 -15.15 -4.11
CA GLY A 113 0.69 -14.27 -3.49
C GLY A 113 1.42 -13.35 -4.47
N GLY A 114 2.08 -12.29 -3.98
CA GLY A 114 2.95 -11.44 -4.81
C GLY A 114 2.27 -10.30 -5.55
N TYR A 115 1.02 -10.01 -5.22
CA TYR A 115 0.24 -8.93 -5.83
C TYR A 115 0.54 -7.55 -5.27
N PHE A 116 1.01 -7.45 -4.02
CA PHE A 116 1.11 -6.18 -3.30
C PHE A 116 2.53 -5.98 -2.82
N TRP A 117 3.22 -4.97 -3.34
CA TRP A 117 4.59 -4.64 -2.99
C TRP A 117 4.59 -3.28 -2.27
N PRO A 118 4.70 -3.26 -0.93
CA PRO A 118 4.67 -2.02 -0.17
C PRO A 118 5.81 -1.09 -0.58
N LEU A 119 5.51 0.19 -0.75
CA LEU A 119 6.50 1.24 -0.92
C LEU A 119 7.11 1.59 0.44
N LEU A 120 8.38 1.97 0.43
CA LEU A 120 9.17 2.21 1.63
C LEU A 120 9.83 3.59 1.60
N THR A 121 10.08 4.13 2.79
CA THR A 121 10.87 5.36 2.96
C THR A 121 12.35 5.07 2.69
N GLY A 122 13.17 6.12 2.59
CA GLY A 122 14.61 5.95 2.33
C GLY A 122 15.36 5.30 3.50
N ASP A 123 14.85 5.47 4.71
CA ASP A 123 15.50 5.17 5.99
C ASP A 123 14.85 4.00 6.77
N SER A 124 13.76 3.42 6.27
CA SER A 124 13.02 2.36 6.97
C SER A 124 12.41 1.33 6.04
N ASP A 125 12.37 0.08 6.52
CA ASP A 125 11.65 -1.02 5.88
C ASP A 125 10.22 -1.21 6.42
N ASP A 126 9.76 -0.33 7.32
CA ASP A 126 8.37 -0.31 7.79
C ASP A 126 7.49 0.53 6.85
N PRO A 127 6.54 -0.09 6.10
CA PRO A 127 5.66 0.64 5.18
C PRO A 127 4.81 1.71 5.86
N ARG A 128 4.55 1.56 7.17
CA ARG A 128 3.70 2.49 7.93
C ARG A 128 4.33 3.87 8.11
N ARG A 129 5.64 4.00 7.90
CA ARG A 129 6.35 5.29 7.96
C ARG A 129 6.17 6.14 6.70
N LEU A 130 5.67 5.56 5.61
CA LEU A 130 5.40 6.28 4.38
C LEU A 130 3.97 6.88 4.46
N HIS A 131 3.88 8.10 4.97
CA HIS A 131 2.61 8.79 5.22
C HIS A 131 2.11 9.54 3.99
N THR A 132 3.04 10.11 3.22
CA THR A 132 2.76 10.88 2.00
C THR A 132 3.58 10.35 0.83
N PRO A 133 3.19 10.63 -0.43
CA PRO A 133 3.98 10.22 -1.60
C PRO A 133 5.39 10.83 -1.60
N ALA A 134 5.57 12.00 -1.00
CA ALA A 134 6.87 12.69 -0.91
C ALA A 134 7.88 11.94 -0.02
N ASP A 135 7.41 11.10 0.90
CA ASP A 135 8.26 10.29 1.78
C ASP A 135 8.87 9.07 1.06
N TYR A 136 8.45 8.82 -0.18
CA TYR A 136 8.90 7.67 -0.95
C TYR A 136 10.40 7.72 -1.23
N GLY A 137 11.13 6.73 -0.70
CA GLY A 137 12.59 6.68 -0.78
C GLY A 137 13.15 5.96 -2.01
N GLY A 138 12.32 5.64 -3.01
CA GLY A 138 12.76 4.81 -4.13
C GLY A 138 12.97 3.34 -3.73
N ARG A 139 12.23 2.83 -2.76
CA ARG A 139 12.38 1.46 -2.24
C ARG A 139 11.04 0.75 -2.15
N PHE A 140 10.99 -0.56 -2.39
CA PHE A 140 9.81 -1.36 -2.11
C PHE A 140 10.18 -2.75 -1.66
N SER A 141 9.29 -3.38 -0.90
CA SER A 141 9.49 -4.73 -0.41
C SER A 141 8.53 -5.73 -1.05
N LEU A 142 8.96 -6.98 -1.10
CA LEU A 142 8.13 -8.09 -1.54
C LEU A 142 8.54 -9.36 -0.78
N TYR A 143 7.56 -10.23 -0.57
CA TYR A 143 7.76 -11.51 0.11
C TYR A 143 8.13 -12.57 -0.90
N ALA A 144 9.19 -13.31 -0.62
CA ALA A 144 9.51 -14.54 -1.32
C ALA A 144 8.69 -15.73 -0.80
N SER A 145 8.70 -16.85 -1.53
CA SER A 145 7.95 -18.06 -1.16
C SER A 145 8.43 -18.71 0.12
N ASP A 146 9.67 -18.43 0.53
CA ASP A 146 10.27 -18.82 1.81
C ASP A 146 9.96 -17.84 2.95
N SER A 147 9.03 -16.91 2.73
CA SER A 147 8.63 -15.83 3.66
C SER A 147 9.74 -14.82 3.99
N ARG A 148 10.86 -14.82 3.25
CA ARG A 148 11.88 -13.79 3.40
C ARG A 148 11.45 -12.50 2.71
N PHE A 149 11.84 -11.38 3.32
CA PHE A 149 11.69 -10.07 2.73
C PHE A 149 12.82 -9.79 1.75
N ILE A 150 12.46 -9.41 0.53
CA ILE A 150 13.39 -8.90 -0.47
C ILE A 150 13.06 -7.43 -0.66
N VAL A 151 14.05 -6.58 -0.42
CA VAL A 151 13.94 -5.13 -0.58
C VAL A 151 14.61 -4.73 -1.88
N TYR A 152 13.82 -4.13 -2.76
CA TYR A 152 14.29 -3.51 -3.99
C TYR A 152 14.59 -2.03 -3.74
N VAL A 153 15.75 -1.58 -4.21
CA VAL A 153 16.24 -0.21 -4.07
C VAL A 153 16.49 0.38 -5.45
N ARG A 154 15.99 1.59 -5.69
CA ARG A 154 16.21 2.32 -6.94
C ARG A 154 17.67 2.72 -7.07
N LEU A 155 18.27 2.39 -8.21
CA LEU A 155 19.57 2.91 -8.61
C LEU A 155 19.44 4.33 -9.16
N ARG A 156 20.40 5.19 -8.82
CA ARG A 156 20.48 6.56 -9.36
C ARG A 156 20.82 6.58 -10.85
N ASP A 157 21.68 5.67 -11.28
CA ASP A 157 22.32 5.75 -12.61
C ASP A 157 21.84 4.67 -13.59
N GLY A 158 20.82 3.88 -13.24
CA GLY A 158 20.20 2.91 -14.16
C GLY A 158 21.05 1.71 -14.60
N ALA A 159 22.34 1.67 -14.24
CA ALA A 159 23.35 0.75 -14.79
C ALA A 159 23.00 -0.75 -14.75
N ALA A 160 22.20 -1.21 -13.78
CA ALA A 160 21.79 -2.62 -13.72
C ALA A 160 20.64 -2.98 -14.68
N CYS A 161 20.04 -1.99 -15.34
CA CYS A 161 18.90 -2.17 -16.24
C CYS A 161 19.16 -1.80 -17.70
N GLY A 162 20.38 -1.40 -18.05
CA GLY A 162 20.79 -1.01 -19.40
C GLY A 162 21.94 -0.02 -19.39
#